data_AF-A0A1M5ATD3-F1
#
_entry.id   AF-A0A1M5ATD3-F1
#
_cell.length_a   1.000
_cell.length_b   1.000
_cell.length_c   1.000
_cell.angle_alpha   90.00
_cell.angle_beta   90.00
_cell.angle_gamma   90.00
#
_symmetry.space_group_name_H-M   'P 1'
#
loop_
_entity.id
_entity.type
_entity.pdbx_description
1 polymer ?
#
loop_
_entity_poly.entity_id
_entity_poly.type
_entity_poly.pdbx_seq_one_letter_code
_entity_poly.pdbx_strand_id
1 'polypeptide(L)'
;MKKNLIRMFGLVILLAISNIDIKAQNLSINPNDKSWYPSVYGAKDEIGAANLLTAEVVKQAVGLVKQGKTLPLAVAIDKNLPAFRHRSFNLYNIQPGEQGGKSIGPNKFTFNDELVNGWTGVGTQLNGIGHIGIDNIYYNGNKAVDFVTVEGVKKLGIEKVPPFVTRGVVLDMTAHYGKAIVPGGTEFTTADIKAVLKKQNITLRKGDIVLFNTGWLELIGKDNQKFLETEPGIGMEAAQWLAEQGIVAFGGDTWASEVYPNPKSKEEFPINQFMLAKKGIYNLELIDSRPLVKDKVWEFLFVLGQPLYVGSTQVNINPVAIY
;
A
#
# COMPACT_ATOMS: atom_id res chain seq x y z
N MET A 1 -76.66 -24.81 -38.90
CA MET A 1 -76.19 -24.44 -37.54
C MET A 1 -74.71 -24.81 -37.43
N LYS A 2 -73.86 -23.83 -37.16
CA LYS A 2 -72.40 -23.83 -37.39
C LYS A 2 -71.65 -24.61 -36.29
N LYS A 3 -70.62 -25.37 -36.70
CA LYS A 3 -69.60 -25.99 -35.85
C LYS A 3 -68.56 -24.92 -35.48
N ASN A 4 -68.26 -24.77 -34.18
CA ASN A 4 -67.21 -23.88 -33.68
C ASN A 4 -65.87 -24.65 -33.53
N LEU A 5 -64.83 -24.09 -34.14
CA LEU A 5 -63.45 -24.53 -34.12
C LEU A 5 -62.71 -23.73 -33.04
N ILE A 6 -62.21 -24.39 -31.99
CA ILE A 6 -61.40 -23.75 -30.94
C ILE A 6 -59.94 -23.73 -31.43
N ARG A 7 -59.38 -22.52 -31.60
CA ARG A 7 -57.94 -22.31 -31.87
C ARG A 7 -57.18 -22.28 -30.55
N MET A 8 -56.18 -23.15 -30.42
CA MET A 8 -55.20 -23.18 -29.34
C MET A 8 -54.02 -22.28 -29.72
N PHE A 9 -53.81 -21.16 -29.01
CA PHE A 9 -52.61 -20.34 -29.15
C PHE A 9 -51.62 -20.74 -28.04
N GLY A 10 -50.46 -21.28 -28.44
CA GLY A 10 -49.35 -21.60 -27.55
C GLY A 10 -48.64 -20.33 -27.07
N LEU A 11 -48.40 -20.26 -25.76
CA LEU A 11 -47.61 -19.21 -25.12
C LEU A 11 -46.14 -19.66 -25.12
N VAL A 12 -45.31 -19.06 -25.98
CA VAL A 12 -43.85 -19.23 -25.92
C VAL A 12 -43.30 -18.16 -24.99
N ILE A 13 -42.81 -18.58 -23.82
CA ILE A 13 -42.06 -17.70 -22.90
C ILE A 13 -40.63 -17.62 -23.41
N LEU A 14 -40.25 -16.47 -23.99
CA LEU A 14 -38.86 -16.14 -24.28
C LEU A 14 -38.15 -15.82 -22.96
N LEU A 15 -37.26 -16.71 -22.52
CA LEU A 15 -36.28 -16.42 -21.48
C LEU A 15 -35.24 -15.44 -22.06
N ALA A 16 -35.30 -14.18 -21.64
CA ALA A 16 -34.25 -13.21 -21.90
C ALA A 16 -33.01 -13.58 -21.07
N ILE A 17 -32.01 -14.15 -21.72
CA ILE A 17 -30.66 -14.29 -21.16
C ILE A 17 -30.08 -12.89 -21.11
N SER A 18 -29.97 -12.31 -19.92
CA SER A 18 -29.17 -11.12 -19.68
C SER A 18 -27.71 -11.48 -19.93
N ASN A 19 -27.13 -10.98 -21.02
CA ASN A 19 -25.69 -10.99 -21.22
C ASN A 19 -25.06 -10.16 -20.10
N ILE A 20 -24.47 -10.84 -19.12
CA ILE A 20 -23.52 -10.22 -18.21
C ILE A 20 -22.28 -9.98 -19.06
N ASP A 21 -22.05 -8.72 -19.45
CA ASP A 21 -20.78 -8.29 -20.04
C ASP A 21 -19.68 -8.52 -19.01
N ILE A 22 -19.04 -9.68 -19.09
CA ILE A 22 -17.76 -9.94 -18.42
C ILE A 22 -16.77 -9.02 -19.12
N LYS A 23 -16.54 -7.83 -18.56
CA LYS A 23 -15.40 -6.99 -18.96
C LYS A 23 -14.16 -7.87 -18.83
N ALA A 24 -13.50 -8.16 -19.95
CA ALA A 24 -12.21 -8.81 -19.93
C ALA A 24 -11.29 -7.98 -19.01
N GLN A 25 -10.89 -8.55 -17.88
CA GLN A 25 -9.94 -7.91 -16.98
C GLN A 25 -8.60 -7.84 -17.70
N ASN A 26 -8.13 -6.62 -17.96
CA ASN A 26 -6.82 -6.43 -18.56
C ASN A 26 -5.76 -6.71 -17.48
N LEU A 27 -4.93 -7.73 -17.71
CA LEU A 27 -3.93 -8.18 -16.74
C LEU A 27 -2.58 -7.46 -16.88
N SER A 28 -2.42 -6.62 -17.91
CA SER A 28 -1.22 -5.82 -18.17
C SER A 28 -1.52 -4.32 -18.25
N ILE A 29 -0.48 -3.50 -18.13
CA ILE A 29 -0.56 -2.05 -18.25
C ILE A 29 -0.47 -1.66 -19.72
N ASN A 30 -1.57 -1.16 -20.27
CA ASN A 30 -1.55 -0.46 -21.56
C ASN A 30 -1.15 1.02 -21.35
N PRO A 31 0.04 1.48 -21.81
CA PRO A 31 0.49 2.85 -21.63
C PRO A 31 -0.33 3.88 -22.45
N ASN A 32 -1.00 3.43 -23.51
CA ASN A 32 -1.84 4.27 -24.36
C ASN A 32 -3.26 4.46 -23.81
N ASP A 33 -3.67 3.65 -22.83
CA ASP A 33 -4.95 3.82 -22.15
C ASP A 33 -4.92 5.08 -21.29
N LYS A 34 -5.74 6.06 -21.66
CA LYS A 34 -5.93 7.33 -20.93
C LYS A 34 -7.31 7.42 -20.24
N SER A 35 -8.08 6.33 -20.20
CA SER A 35 -9.46 6.32 -19.68
C SER A 35 -9.57 6.40 -18.15
N TRP A 36 -8.45 6.31 -17.44
CA TRP A 36 -8.38 6.27 -15.98
C TRP A 36 -8.26 7.65 -15.31
N TYR A 37 -8.23 8.75 -16.09
CA TYR A 37 -8.34 10.12 -15.58
C TYR A 37 -9.32 10.96 -16.42
N PRO A 38 -10.02 11.95 -15.83
CA PRO A 38 -9.94 12.36 -14.42
C PRO A 38 -10.49 11.30 -13.46
N SER A 39 -9.99 11.30 -12.22
CA SER A 39 -10.35 10.29 -11.23
C SER A 39 -11.79 10.45 -10.75
N VAL A 40 -12.30 9.43 -10.06
CA VAL A 40 -13.63 9.42 -9.45
C VAL A 40 -13.82 10.49 -8.35
N TYR A 41 -12.73 11.06 -7.85
CA TYR A 41 -12.73 12.14 -6.86
C TYR A 41 -12.68 13.54 -7.51
N GLY A 42 -12.61 13.61 -8.84
CA GLY A 42 -12.67 14.84 -9.62
C GLY A 42 -11.31 15.27 -10.19
N ALA A 43 -11.35 16.12 -11.23
CA ALA A 43 -10.18 16.51 -12.02
C ALA A 43 -9.12 17.34 -11.27
N LYS A 44 -9.43 17.80 -10.05
CA LYS A 44 -8.50 18.56 -9.18
C LYS A 44 -8.03 17.75 -7.96
N ASP A 45 -8.46 16.50 -7.84
CA ASP A 45 -8.05 15.65 -6.72
C ASP A 45 -6.55 15.35 -6.77
N GLU A 46 -5.93 15.40 -5.58
CA GLU A 46 -4.51 15.16 -5.36
C GLU A 46 -4.23 14.17 -4.21
N ILE A 47 -5.27 13.57 -3.62
CA ILE A 47 -5.13 12.66 -2.48
C ILE A 47 -5.76 11.28 -2.70
N GLY A 48 -6.39 11.03 -3.86
CA GLY A 48 -6.79 9.69 -4.27
C GLY A 48 -7.67 8.98 -3.24
N ALA A 49 -7.32 7.73 -2.93
CA ALA A 49 -8.05 6.91 -1.98
C ALA A 49 -8.04 7.46 -0.55
N ALA A 50 -7.17 8.42 -0.21
CA ALA A 50 -7.23 9.09 1.09
C ALA A 50 -8.51 9.94 1.27
N ASN A 51 -9.24 10.26 0.19
CA ASN A 51 -10.60 10.83 0.29
C ASN A 51 -11.59 9.92 1.05
N LEU A 52 -11.27 8.63 1.24
CA LEU A 52 -12.08 7.69 2.01
C LEU A 52 -11.93 7.83 3.52
N LEU A 53 -10.90 8.57 3.98
CA LEU A 53 -10.60 8.79 5.39
C LEU A 53 -11.52 9.85 5.99
N THR A 54 -12.79 9.46 6.18
CA THR A 54 -13.82 10.32 6.76
C THR A 54 -13.85 10.23 8.28
N ALA A 55 -14.45 11.22 8.94
CA ALA A 55 -14.65 11.20 10.40
C ALA A 55 -15.43 9.96 10.89
N GLU A 56 -16.33 9.42 10.06
CA GLU A 56 -17.07 8.20 10.36
C GLU A 56 -16.16 6.96 10.36
N VAL A 57 -15.29 6.84 9.35
CA VAL A 57 -14.27 5.77 9.29
C VAL A 57 -13.34 5.82 10.50
N VAL A 58 -12.91 7.03 10.91
CA VAL A 58 -12.11 7.23 12.13
C VAL A 58 -12.85 6.70 13.36
N LYS A 59 -14.11 7.12 13.57
CA LYS A 59 -14.90 6.69 14.73
C LYS A 59 -15.09 5.17 14.77
N GLN A 60 -15.35 4.55 13.62
CA GLN A 60 -15.50 3.10 13.52
C GLN A 60 -14.19 2.37 13.88
N ALA A 61 -13.05 2.86 13.38
CA ALA A 61 -11.74 2.28 13.67
C ALA A 61 -11.35 2.45 15.15
N VAL A 62 -11.64 3.60 15.76
CA VAL A 62 -11.43 3.81 17.21
C VAL A 62 -12.19 2.78 18.04
N GLY A 63 -13.37 2.35 17.59
CA GLY A 63 -14.15 1.30 18.23
C GLY A 63 -13.45 -0.07 18.31
N LEU A 64 -12.38 -0.31 17.55
CA LEU A 64 -11.58 -1.54 17.61
C LEU A 64 -10.68 -1.62 18.84
N VAL A 65 -10.32 -0.49 19.44
CA VAL A 65 -9.42 -0.45 20.59
C VAL A 65 -10.14 -1.00 21.82
N LYS A 66 -9.75 -2.20 22.26
CA LYS A 66 -10.29 -2.87 23.45
C LYS A 66 -9.28 -2.94 24.59
N GLN A 67 -8.01 -3.18 24.27
CA GLN A 67 -6.95 -3.34 25.27
C GLN A 67 -6.13 -2.06 25.45
N GLY A 68 -6.09 -1.18 24.43
CA GLY A 68 -5.25 0.01 24.45
C GLY A 68 -3.77 -0.31 24.27
N LYS A 69 -3.43 -1.48 23.72
CA LYS A 69 -2.05 -1.86 23.41
C LYS A 69 -1.62 -1.15 22.14
N THR A 70 -0.36 -0.71 22.12
CA THR A 70 0.24 -0.02 20.98
C THR A 70 1.45 -0.79 20.47
N LEU A 71 1.57 -0.92 19.16
CA LEU A 71 2.74 -1.52 18.52
C LEU A 71 3.24 -0.60 17.39
N PRO A 72 4.54 -0.27 17.34
CA PRO A 72 5.13 0.29 16.14
C PRO A 72 5.13 -0.76 15.03
N LEU A 73 4.84 -0.34 13.81
CA LEU A 73 4.83 -1.21 12.63
C LEU A 73 6.00 -0.90 11.68
N ALA A 74 7.06 -0.26 12.19
CA ALA A 74 8.25 0.04 11.42
C ALA A 74 9.47 -0.79 11.82
N VAL A 75 10.32 -1.05 10.83
CA VAL A 75 11.67 -1.55 11.05
C VAL A 75 12.61 -0.41 11.42
N ALA A 76 13.64 -0.71 12.22
CA ALA A 76 14.71 0.24 12.48
C ALA A 76 15.51 0.50 11.20
N ILE A 77 15.88 1.76 10.97
CA ILE A 77 16.67 2.18 9.82
C ILE A 77 18.08 2.47 10.27
N ASP A 78 19.05 1.78 9.68
CA ASP A 78 20.47 2.08 9.82
C ASP A 78 21.16 2.02 8.46
N LYS A 79 22.47 2.29 8.43
CA LYS A 79 23.28 2.28 7.21
C LYS A 79 23.44 0.91 6.54
N ASN A 80 23.12 -0.17 7.25
CA ASN A 80 23.26 -1.54 6.80
C ASN A 80 21.93 -2.16 6.36
N LEU A 81 20.80 -1.47 6.60
CA LEU A 81 19.49 -1.91 6.13
C LEU A 81 19.54 -2.07 4.59
N PRO A 82 19.18 -3.25 4.05
CA PRO A 82 19.19 -3.47 2.61
C PRO A 82 18.21 -2.52 1.94
N ALA A 83 18.69 -1.80 0.93
CA ALA A 83 17.93 -0.80 0.21
C ALA A 83 17.95 -1.12 -1.29
N PHE A 84 16.82 -0.89 -1.96
CA PHE A 84 16.68 -1.20 -3.37
C PHE A 84 17.55 -0.30 -4.26
N ARG A 85 18.30 -0.91 -5.18
CA ARG A 85 19.16 -0.24 -6.17
C ARG A 85 20.21 0.70 -5.54
N HIS A 86 20.14 1.98 -5.88
CA HIS A 86 21.14 3.01 -5.53
C HIS A 86 20.84 3.71 -4.21
N ARG A 87 19.73 3.35 -3.54
CA ARG A 87 19.29 4.01 -2.32
C ARG A 87 20.19 3.65 -1.14
N SER A 88 20.34 4.57 -0.19
CA SER A 88 21.02 4.34 1.09
C SER A 88 20.49 5.27 2.17
N PHE A 89 20.91 5.06 3.41
CA PHE A 89 20.55 5.91 4.55
C PHE A 89 21.76 6.08 5.45
N ASN A 90 22.17 7.32 5.72
CA ASN A 90 23.28 7.63 6.63
C ASN A 90 22.83 8.67 7.64
N LEU A 91 22.93 8.31 8.92
CA LEU A 91 22.72 9.20 10.06
C LEU A 91 24.08 9.64 10.61
N TYR A 92 24.22 10.94 10.85
CA TYR A 92 25.41 11.52 11.48
C TYR A 92 24.99 12.27 12.74
N ASN A 93 25.48 11.84 13.90
CA ASN A 93 25.37 12.63 15.13
C ASN A 93 26.49 13.67 15.15
N ILE A 94 26.12 14.93 15.33
CA ILE A 94 26.98 16.09 15.27
C ILE A 94 26.85 16.86 16.58
N GLN A 95 27.98 17.23 17.18
CA GLN A 95 28.05 18.03 18.41
C GLN A 95 28.90 19.28 18.17
N PRO A 96 28.39 20.33 17.51
CA PRO A 96 29.20 21.49 17.13
C PRO A 96 29.79 22.22 18.35
N GLY A 97 31.10 22.09 18.56
CA GLY A 97 31.82 22.74 19.68
C GLY A 97 31.80 21.94 20.99
N GLU A 98 31.03 20.85 21.06
CA GLU A 98 30.86 20.00 22.24
C GLU A 98 31.51 18.62 22.08
N GLN A 99 32.25 18.42 20.98
CA GLN A 99 32.86 17.12 20.65
C GLN A 99 33.78 16.60 21.75
N GLY A 100 33.69 15.30 22.03
CA GLY A 100 34.58 14.62 22.97
C GLY A 100 34.27 14.93 24.44
N GLY A 101 33.01 15.24 24.77
CA GLY A 101 32.57 15.49 26.15
C GLY A 101 32.79 16.92 26.62
N LYS A 102 32.94 17.87 25.69
CA LYS A 102 32.94 19.30 26.02
C LYS A 102 31.52 19.76 26.31
N SER A 103 31.41 20.88 27.02
CA SER A 103 30.13 21.52 27.36
C SER A 103 30.26 23.03 27.27
N ILE A 104 29.13 23.72 27.11
CA ILE A 104 29.08 25.17 26.92
C ILE A 104 28.41 25.85 28.13
N GLY A 105 28.92 27.03 28.50
CA GLY A 105 28.32 27.88 29.53
C GLY A 105 28.52 27.40 30.98
N PRO A 106 28.16 28.24 31.97
CA PRO A 106 28.34 27.91 33.39
C PRO A 106 27.48 26.73 33.86
N ASN A 107 26.39 26.43 33.15
CA ASN A 107 25.53 25.29 33.40
C ASN A 107 26.00 23.99 32.73
N LYS A 108 27.13 24.00 32.00
CA LYS A 108 27.68 22.84 31.29
C LYS A 108 26.65 22.21 30.34
N PHE A 109 26.00 23.04 29.52
CA PHE A 109 25.06 22.59 28.50
C PHE A 109 25.76 21.63 27.52
N THR A 110 25.01 20.63 27.04
CA THR A 110 25.41 19.68 26.00
C THR A 110 24.19 19.30 25.18
N PHE A 111 24.34 19.14 23.86
CA PHE A 111 23.28 18.65 22.98
C PHE A 111 23.84 17.76 21.86
N ASN A 112 22.94 17.08 21.14
CA ASN A 112 23.24 16.36 19.92
C ASN A 112 22.32 16.89 18.83
N ASP A 113 22.88 17.09 17.64
CA ASP A 113 22.12 17.29 16.42
C ASP A 113 22.36 16.12 15.49
N GLU A 114 21.35 15.76 14.70
CA GLU A 114 21.46 14.72 13.70
C GLU A 114 21.30 15.27 12.28
N LEU A 115 22.21 14.87 11.39
CA LEU A 115 22.06 15.05 9.95
C LEU A 115 21.75 13.70 9.30
N VAL A 116 20.74 13.69 8.43
CA VAL A 116 20.42 12.53 7.59
C VAL A 116 20.79 12.84 6.15
N ASN A 117 21.63 11.98 5.57
CA ASN A 117 21.82 11.90 4.12
C ASN A 117 21.29 10.54 3.65
N GLY A 118 20.08 10.53 3.10
CA GLY A 118 19.41 9.30 2.73
C GLY A 118 18.24 9.50 1.79
N TRP A 119 17.82 8.41 1.16
CA TRP A 119 16.63 8.36 0.33
C TRP A 119 15.42 8.14 1.23
N THR A 120 14.37 8.93 1.04
CA THR A 120 13.13 8.87 1.84
C THR A 120 12.33 7.58 1.66
N GLY A 121 12.76 6.70 0.76
CA GLY A 121 12.23 5.36 0.54
C GLY A 121 13.25 4.28 0.89
N VAL A 122 13.74 4.30 2.13
CA VAL A 122 14.61 3.26 2.72
C VAL A 122 14.08 2.87 4.10
N GLY A 123 13.59 1.65 4.27
CA GLY A 123 12.92 1.22 5.49
C GLY A 123 11.42 1.25 5.35
N THR A 124 10.70 1.26 6.48
CA THR A 124 9.25 1.35 6.45
C THR A 124 8.83 2.68 5.84
N GLN A 125 8.05 2.64 4.75
CA GLN A 125 7.77 3.80 3.93
C GLN A 125 6.34 3.83 3.40
N LEU A 126 5.85 5.04 3.17
CA LEU A 126 4.63 5.34 2.44
C LEU A 126 5.01 5.86 1.06
N ASN A 127 4.57 5.16 0.01
CA ASN A 127 4.65 5.66 -1.35
C ASN A 127 3.35 6.37 -1.70
N GLY A 128 3.46 7.67 -1.97
CA GLY A 128 2.37 8.52 -2.42
C GLY A 128 1.98 8.26 -3.86
N ILE A 129 0.80 8.73 -4.24
CA ILE A 129 0.23 8.55 -5.59
C ILE A 129 0.98 9.33 -6.70
N GLY A 130 1.93 10.19 -6.33
CA GLY A 130 2.89 10.82 -7.23
C GLY A 130 4.20 10.04 -7.40
N HIS A 131 4.38 8.89 -6.74
CA HIS A 131 5.65 8.15 -6.72
C HIS A 131 5.88 7.36 -8.01
N ILE A 132 4.85 6.66 -8.50
CA ILE A 132 4.91 5.79 -9.69
C ILE A 132 3.90 6.27 -10.71
N GLY A 133 4.33 6.36 -11.97
CA GLY A 133 3.53 6.78 -13.11
C GLY A 133 3.58 5.78 -14.27
N ILE A 134 2.84 6.10 -15.33
CA ILE A 134 2.80 5.37 -16.59
C ILE A 134 3.19 6.36 -17.68
N ASP A 135 4.34 6.17 -18.31
CA ASP A 135 4.85 7.04 -19.39
C ASP A 135 4.84 8.54 -18.99
N ASN A 136 5.47 8.85 -17.85
CA ASN A 136 5.52 10.21 -17.28
C ASN A 136 4.15 10.82 -16.96
N ILE A 137 3.08 10.03 -16.90
CA ILE A 137 1.76 10.47 -16.47
C ILE A 137 1.43 9.78 -15.16
N TYR A 138 1.13 10.58 -14.15
CA TYR A 138 0.86 10.18 -12.78
C TYR A 138 -0.63 10.28 -12.49
N TYR A 139 -1.00 10.01 -11.23
CA TYR A 139 -2.37 10.06 -10.77
C TYR A 139 -3.13 11.30 -11.28
N ASN A 140 -4.37 11.08 -11.71
CA ASN A 140 -5.28 12.10 -12.24
C ASN A 140 -4.76 12.83 -13.50
N GLY A 141 -3.86 12.20 -14.27
CA GLY A 141 -3.38 12.72 -15.55
C GLY A 141 -2.27 13.78 -15.43
N ASN A 142 -1.68 13.95 -14.24
CA ASN A 142 -0.59 14.91 -14.04
C ASN A 142 0.66 14.46 -14.80
N LYS A 143 1.17 15.30 -15.72
CA LYS A 143 2.34 14.99 -16.53
C LYS A 143 3.62 15.45 -15.84
N ALA A 144 4.66 14.63 -15.85
CA ALA A 144 5.93 14.92 -15.17
C ALA A 144 6.46 16.34 -15.45
N VAL A 145 6.42 16.75 -16.72
CA VAL A 145 6.89 18.05 -17.20
C VAL A 145 6.22 19.25 -16.50
N ASP A 146 5.00 19.08 -15.99
CA ASP A 146 4.23 20.17 -15.38
C ASP A 146 4.51 20.32 -13.88
N PHE A 147 4.86 19.23 -13.18
CA PHE A 147 4.88 19.23 -11.71
C PHE A 147 6.11 18.61 -11.05
N VAL A 148 6.95 17.86 -11.76
CA VAL A 148 8.17 17.25 -11.19
C VAL A 148 9.35 18.20 -11.36
N THR A 149 10.07 18.50 -10.29
CA THR A 149 11.29 19.33 -10.30
C THR A 149 12.39 18.73 -9.42
N VAL A 150 13.61 19.26 -9.51
CA VAL A 150 14.73 18.85 -8.64
C VAL A 150 14.51 19.23 -7.17
N GLU A 151 13.71 20.25 -6.91
CA GLU A 151 13.37 20.72 -5.55
C GLU A 151 12.16 19.97 -4.96
N GLY A 152 11.56 19.04 -5.72
CA GLY A 152 10.38 18.28 -5.34
C GLY A 152 9.22 18.43 -6.32
N VAL A 153 8.12 17.75 -6.02
CA VAL A 153 6.88 17.80 -6.81
C VAL A 153 5.98 18.97 -6.40
N LYS A 154 5.36 19.64 -7.36
CA LYS A 154 4.39 20.73 -7.14
C LYS A 154 2.96 20.22 -6.83
N LYS A 155 2.72 18.95 -7.14
CA LYS A 155 1.45 18.25 -7.00
C LYS A 155 1.68 16.83 -6.52
N LEU A 156 0.66 16.24 -5.89
CA LEU A 156 0.68 14.85 -5.40
C LEU A 156 1.78 14.58 -4.34
N GLY A 157 2.27 15.64 -3.69
CA GLY A 157 3.27 15.56 -2.64
C GLY A 157 2.68 15.03 -1.33
N ILE A 158 3.54 14.39 -0.54
CA ILE A 158 3.19 13.76 0.74
C ILE A 158 2.63 14.74 1.76
N GLU A 159 2.99 16.02 1.65
CA GLU A 159 2.48 17.09 2.51
C GLU A 159 0.97 17.32 2.36
N LYS A 160 0.36 16.85 1.26
CA LYS A 160 -1.09 16.94 1.01
C LYS A 160 -1.85 15.74 1.56
N VAL A 161 -1.17 14.65 1.90
CA VAL A 161 -1.79 13.40 2.34
C VAL A 161 -2.28 13.58 3.78
N PRO A 162 -3.59 13.39 4.07
CA PRO A 162 -4.07 13.48 5.44
C PRO A 162 -3.51 12.31 6.27
N PRO A 163 -3.44 12.43 7.61
CA PRO A 163 -3.08 11.32 8.46
C PRO A 163 -3.99 10.11 8.22
N PHE A 164 -3.43 8.90 8.21
CA PHE A 164 -4.24 7.69 8.10
C PHE A 164 -4.66 7.27 9.50
N VAL A 165 -5.91 7.52 9.84
CA VAL A 165 -6.56 7.03 11.07
C VAL A 165 -7.75 6.20 10.63
N THR A 166 -7.55 4.90 10.48
CA THR A 166 -8.54 3.99 9.91
C THR A 166 -8.30 2.58 10.42
N ARG A 167 -9.11 1.61 9.98
CA ARG A 167 -8.90 0.21 10.28
C ARG A 167 -7.76 -0.35 9.43
N GLY A 168 -6.77 -0.93 10.09
CA GLY A 168 -5.78 -1.82 9.47
C GLY A 168 -6.25 -3.27 9.55
N VAL A 169 -6.04 -4.02 8.48
CA VAL A 169 -6.27 -5.47 8.40
C VAL A 169 -4.96 -6.14 8.01
N VAL A 170 -4.50 -7.11 8.78
CA VAL A 170 -3.32 -7.92 8.43
C VAL A 170 -3.71 -9.34 8.04
N LEU A 171 -3.24 -9.76 6.86
CA LEU A 171 -3.47 -11.07 6.27
C LEU A 171 -2.21 -11.92 6.45
N ASP A 172 -2.35 -13.01 7.20
CA ASP A 172 -1.25 -13.93 7.47
C ASP A 172 -1.03 -14.92 6.31
N MET A 173 -0.19 -14.51 5.36
CA MET A 173 0.17 -15.33 4.19
C MET A 173 1.09 -16.48 4.57
N THR A 174 1.88 -16.35 5.65
CA THR A 174 2.75 -17.43 6.16
C THR A 174 1.93 -18.64 6.57
N ALA A 175 0.84 -18.44 7.32
CA ALA A 175 -0.07 -19.50 7.73
C ALA A 175 -0.97 -20.04 6.61
N HIS A 176 -1.15 -19.28 5.52
CA HIS A 176 -1.88 -19.73 4.32
C HIS A 176 -1.06 -20.70 3.49
N TYR A 177 0.19 -20.33 3.17
CA TYR A 177 1.10 -21.18 2.39
C TYR A 177 1.83 -22.23 3.23
N GLY A 178 1.67 -22.21 4.56
CA GLY A 178 2.31 -23.16 5.48
C GLY A 178 3.84 -23.02 5.49
N LYS A 179 4.35 -21.78 5.38
CA LYS A 179 5.78 -21.47 5.31
C LYS A 179 6.10 -20.33 6.27
N ALA A 180 7.21 -20.43 7.00
CA ALA A 180 7.67 -19.36 7.88
C ALA A 180 8.07 -18.09 7.09
N ILE A 181 8.65 -18.28 5.90
CA ILE A 181 8.91 -17.22 4.91
C ILE A 181 8.29 -17.70 3.61
N VAL A 182 7.33 -16.95 3.07
CA VAL A 182 6.70 -17.27 1.80
C VAL A 182 7.75 -17.18 0.68
N PRO A 183 7.85 -18.17 -0.24
CA PRO A 183 8.87 -18.13 -1.28
C PRO A 183 8.74 -16.90 -2.19
N GLY A 184 9.87 -16.28 -2.55
CA GLY A 184 9.91 -15.22 -3.57
C GLY A 184 9.29 -15.69 -4.90
N GLY A 185 8.63 -14.77 -5.60
CA GLY A 185 7.88 -15.09 -6.83
C GLY A 185 6.51 -15.75 -6.60
N THR A 186 6.10 -15.98 -5.34
CA THR A 186 4.74 -16.43 -5.05
C THR A 186 3.76 -15.29 -5.28
N GLU A 187 2.89 -15.43 -6.28
CA GLU A 187 1.78 -14.50 -6.52
C GLU A 187 0.60 -14.80 -5.60
N PHE A 188 0.10 -13.78 -4.89
CA PHE A 188 -1.13 -13.86 -4.11
C PHE A 188 -2.32 -13.56 -5.02
N THR A 189 -3.15 -14.58 -5.22
CA THR A 189 -4.36 -14.47 -6.03
C THR A 189 -5.53 -13.89 -5.22
N THR A 190 -6.58 -13.46 -5.90
CA THR A 190 -7.86 -13.07 -5.27
C THR A 190 -8.41 -14.20 -4.39
N ALA A 191 -8.24 -15.46 -4.82
CA ALA A 191 -8.72 -16.62 -4.09
C ALA A 191 -7.93 -16.84 -2.79
N ASP A 192 -6.61 -16.65 -2.81
CA ASP A 192 -5.76 -16.74 -1.62
C ASP A 192 -6.17 -15.70 -0.57
N ILE A 193 -6.31 -14.44 -1.00
CA ILE A 193 -6.73 -13.34 -0.13
C ILE A 193 -8.09 -13.63 0.53
N LYS A 194 -9.07 -14.09 -0.26
CA LYS A 194 -10.39 -14.45 0.24
C LYS A 194 -10.34 -15.64 1.20
N ALA A 195 -9.48 -16.63 0.96
CA ALA A 195 -9.30 -17.77 1.86
C ALA A 195 -8.73 -17.34 3.22
N VAL A 196 -7.74 -16.43 3.20
CA VAL A 196 -7.13 -15.86 4.41
C VAL A 196 -8.14 -15.05 5.21
N LEU A 197 -8.86 -14.13 4.55
CA LEU A 197 -9.95 -13.36 5.16
C LEU A 197 -10.99 -14.26 5.82
N LYS A 198 -11.42 -15.33 5.13
CA LYS A 198 -12.36 -16.31 5.69
C LYS A 198 -11.79 -17.02 6.91
N LYS A 199 -10.53 -17.44 6.88
CA LYS A 199 -9.85 -18.15 7.98
C LYS A 199 -9.67 -17.24 9.20
N GLN A 200 -9.38 -15.96 9.00
CA GLN A 200 -9.24 -14.95 10.05
C GLN A 200 -10.58 -14.35 10.49
N ASN A 201 -11.70 -14.73 9.85
CA ASN A 201 -13.03 -14.20 10.09
C ASN A 201 -13.13 -12.68 9.92
N ILE A 202 -12.48 -12.14 8.88
CA ILE A 202 -12.47 -10.71 8.54
C ILE A 202 -13.24 -10.48 7.24
N THR A 203 -14.02 -9.40 7.21
CA THR A 203 -14.60 -8.84 5.98
C THR A 203 -13.99 -7.46 5.77
N LEU A 204 -13.43 -7.22 4.59
CA LEU A 204 -12.91 -5.90 4.21
C LEU A 204 -14.05 -4.88 4.11
N ARG A 205 -13.72 -3.62 4.43
CA ARG A 205 -14.62 -2.48 4.39
C ARG A 205 -13.94 -1.35 3.63
N LYS A 206 -14.76 -0.49 3.05
CA LYS A 206 -14.29 0.75 2.42
C LYS A 206 -13.52 1.58 3.44
N GLY A 207 -12.34 2.05 3.08
CA GLY A 207 -11.47 2.80 3.97
C GLY A 207 -10.38 1.97 4.66
N ASP A 208 -10.40 0.63 4.52
CA ASP A 208 -9.40 -0.24 5.13
C ASP A 208 -7.99 -0.02 4.54
N ILE A 209 -6.99 -0.32 5.36
CA ILE A 209 -5.61 -0.58 4.93
C ILE A 209 -5.38 -2.08 5.00
N VAL A 210 -4.88 -2.69 3.92
CA VAL A 210 -4.65 -4.14 3.85
C VAL A 210 -3.15 -4.44 3.84
N LEU A 211 -2.70 -5.19 4.83
CA LEU A 211 -1.29 -5.55 5.03
C LEU A 211 -1.09 -7.06 4.84
N PHE A 212 -0.02 -7.45 4.16
CA PHE A 212 0.36 -8.85 3.97
C PHE A 212 1.56 -9.19 4.85
N ASN A 213 1.41 -10.18 5.73
CA ASN A 213 2.53 -10.76 6.48
C ASN A 213 3.05 -11.99 5.73
N THR A 214 4.26 -11.90 5.20
CA THR A 214 4.88 -12.93 4.36
C THR A 214 6.12 -13.57 4.99
N GLY A 215 6.58 -13.03 6.13
CA GLY A 215 7.82 -13.43 6.79
C GLY A 215 9.07 -12.83 6.14
N TRP A 216 8.94 -11.91 5.19
CA TRP A 216 10.06 -11.43 4.36
C TRP A 216 11.08 -10.63 5.17
N LEU A 217 10.63 -9.88 6.19
CA LEU A 217 11.52 -9.16 7.10
C LEU A 217 12.49 -10.07 7.87
N GLU A 218 12.22 -11.38 7.97
CA GLU A 218 13.15 -12.33 8.60
C GLU A 218 14.46 -12.52 7.82
N LEU A 219 14.51 -12.10 6.56
CA LEU A 219 15.71 -12.14 5.71
C LEU A 219 16.69 -11.00 6.01
N ILE A 220 16.22 -9.87 6.57
CA ILE A 220 17.07 -8.71 6.83
C ILE A 220 18.19 -9.09 7.79
N GLY A 221 19.43 -8.80 7.39
CA GLY A 221 20.65 -9.13 8.12
C GLY A 221 21.07 -10.60 8.04
N LYS A 222 20.24 -11.49 7.47
CA LYS A 222 20.54 -12.92 7.30
C LYS A 222 20.82 -13.29 5.85
N ASP A 223 20.02 -12.77 4.92
CA ASP A 223 20.13 -13.00 3.48
C ASP A 223 19.62 -11.78 2.71
N ASN A 224 20.39 -10.68 2.79
CA ASN A 224 20.05 -9.40 2.15
C ASN A 224 20.01 -9.49 0.62
N GLN A 225 20.77 -10.41 0.02
CA GLN A 225 20.73 -10.63 -1.42
C GLN A 225 19.36 -11.15 -1.83
N LYS A 226 18.89 -12.23 -1.18
CA LYS A 226 17.56 -12.76 -1.44
C LYS A 226 16.46 -11.76 -1.13
N PHE A 227 16.60 -10.99 -0.05
CA PHE A 227 15.65 -9.95 0.31
C PHE A 227 15.39 -8.97 -0.84
N LEU A 228 16.43 -8.60 -1.61
CA LEU A 228 16.34 -7.59 -2.68
C LEU A 228 16.13 -8.17 -4.09
N GLU A 229 16.43 -9.44 -4.33
CA GLU A 229 16.40 -10.05 -5.67
C GLU A 229 14.98 -10.39 -6.16
N THR A 230 14.10 -10.76 -5.23
CA THR A 230 12.72 -11.20 -5.49
C THR A 230 11.84 -10.84 -4.30
N GLU A 231 10.52 -10.97 -4.44
CA GLU A 231 9.60 -11.04 -3.30
C GLU A 231 8.28 -11.72 -3.69
N PRO A 232 7.56 -12.31 -2.72
CA PRO A 232 6.16 -12.64 -2.90
C PRO A 232 5.29 -11.38 -2.82
N GLY A 233 4.09 -11.42 -3.40
CA GLY A 233 3.18 -10.27 -3.34
C GLY A 233 1.94 -10.47 -4.20
N ILE A 234 1.08 -9.45 -4.24
CA ILE A 234 -0.19 -9.55 -5.00
C ILE A 234 0.05 -9.54 -6.52
N GLY A 235 -0.84 -10.23 -7.24
CA GLY A 235 -0.96 -10.12 -8.70
C GLY A 235 -2.00 -9.08 -9.14
N MET A 236 -2.13 -8.86 -10.45
CA MET A 236 -3.01 -7.83 -11.03
C MET A 236 -4.49 -8.05 -10.73
N GLU A 237 -4.95 -9.31 -10.77
CA GLU A 237 -6.34 -9.64 -10.46
C GLU A 237 -6.68 -9.31 -9.00
N ALA A 238 -5.78 -9.67 -8.07
CA ALA A 238 -5.92 -9.35 -6.65
C ALA A 238 -5.91 -7.83 -6.42
N ALA A 239 -5.03 -7.09 -7.11
CA ALA A 239 -4.98 -5.64 -7.04
C ALA A 239 -6.28 -4.98 -7.51
N GLN A 240 -6.85 -5.45 -8.63
CA GLN A 240 -8.14 -4.98 -9.13
C GLN A 240 -9.26 -5.24 -8.12
N TRP A 241 -9.32 -6.46 -7.57
CA TRP A 241 -10.32 -6.81 -6.57
C TRP A 241 -10.20 -5.98 -5.29
N LEU A 242 -8.97 -5.75 -4.79
CA LEU A 242 -8.71 -4.89 -3.63
C LEU A 242 -9.13 -3.44 -3.89
N ALA A 243 -8.84 -2.91 -5.08
CA ALA A 243 -9.29 -1.57 -5.47
C ALA A 243 -10.83 -1.46 -5.49
N GLU A 244 -11.52 -2.51 -5.92
CA GLU A 244 -13.00 -2.59 -5.86
C GLU A 244 -13.53 -2.63 -4.42
N GLN A 245 -12.78 -3.15 -3.45
CA GLN A 245 -13.15 -3.08 -2.03
C GLN A 245 -13.04 -1.66 -1.45
N GLY A 246 -12.43 -0.73 -2.19
CA GLY A 246 -12.27 0.66 -1.76
C GLY A 246 -11.30 0.81 -0.60
N ILE A 247 -10.15 0.13 -0.68
CA ILE A 247 -9.06 0.29 0.28
C ILE A 247 -8.32 1.62 0.09
N VAL A 248 -7.71 2.13 1.16
CA VAL A 248 -6.92 3.37 1.14
C VAL A 248 -5.48 3.08 0.74
N ALA A 249 -4.92 2.02 1.31
CA ALA A 249 -3.55 1.59 1.05
C ALA A 249 -3.47 0.07 1.10
N PHE A 250 -2.50 -0.47 0.39
CA PHE A 250 -2.05 -1.85 0.51
C PHE A 250 -0.58 -1.87 0.88
N GLY A 251 -0.09 -2.99 1.37
CA GLY A 251 1.33 -3.11 1.65
C GLY A 251 1.66 -4.34 2.46
N GLY A 252 2.85 -4.38 3.03
CA GLY A 252 3.24 -5.49 3.88
C GLY A 252 4.70 -5.44 4.26
N ASP A 253 5.21 -6.60 4.60
CA ASP A 253 6.55 -6.79 5.12
C ASP A 253 7.61 -6.96 4.00
N THR A 254 7.23 -6.73 2.74
CA THR A 254 8.09 -6.76 1.54
C THR A 254 8.41 -5.34 1.02
N TRP A 255 9.32 -5.21 0.06
CA TRP A 255 9.86 -3.94 -0.45
C TRP A 255 9.16 -3.40 -1.71
N ALA A 256 8.24 -4.13 -2.33
CA ALA A 256 7.36 -3.60 -3.40
C ALA A 256 5.87 -3.89 -3.16
N SER A 257 5.54 -4.83 -2.28
CA SER A 257 4.18 -5.34 -1.99
C SER A 257 3.45 -5.97 -3.19
N GLU A 258 4.17 -6.21 -4.28
CA GLU A 258 3.71 -6.95 -5.45
C GLU A 258 4.71 -8.04 -5.80
N VAL A 259 4.26 -9.11 -6.44
CA VAL A 259 5.18 -10.20 -6.81
C VAL A 259 6.27 -9.70 -7.75
N TYR A 260 7.54 -9.93 -7.39
CA TYR A 260 8.70 -9.49 -8.18
C TYR A 260 9.74 -10.61 -8.36
N PRO A 261 10.29 -10.80 -9.57
CA PRO A 261 9.81 -10.28 -10.85
C PRO A 261 8.37 -10.73 -11.14
N ASN A 262 7.66 -9.99 -12.00
CA ASN A 262 6.31 -10.38 -12.37
C ASN A 262 6.33 -11.76 -13.08
N PRO A 263 5.56 -12.76 -12.62
CA PRO A 263 5.61 -14.10 -13.20
C PRO A 263 4.83 -14.24 -14.52
N LYS A 264 3.93 -13.30 -14.81
CA LYS A 264 3.00 -13.34 -15.95
C LYS A 264 3.41 -12.42 -17.10
N SER A 265 4.24 -11.41 -16.83
CA SER A 265 4.74 -10.46 -17.83
C SER A 265 6.18 -10.06 -17.53
N LYS A 266 6.81 -9.33 -18.45
CA LYS A 266 8.12 -8.69 -18.22
C LYS A 266 7.98 -7.24 -17.75
N GLU A 267 6.80 -6.87 -17.25
CA GLU A 267 6.54 -5.52 -16.78
C GLU A 267 7.23 -5.27 -15.44
N GLU A 268 7.77 -4.06 -15.29
CA GLU A 268 8.34 -3.60 -14.03
C GLU A 268 7.24 -2.95 -13.20
N PHE A 269 6.97 -3.52 -12.02
CA PHE A 269 6.02 -3.00 -11.04
C PHE A 269 4.61 -2.65 -11.58
N PRO A 270 3.98 -3.50 -12.43
CA PRO A 270 2.69 -3.19 -13.04
C PRO A 270 1.59 -3.00 -11.99
N ILE A 271 1.71 -3.62 -10.81
CA ILE A 271 0.68 -3.51 -9.79
C ILE A 271 0.73 -2.14 -9.13
N ASN A 272 1.93 -1.66 -8.77
CA ASN A 272 2.07 -0.30 -8.25
C ASN A 272 1.68 0.76 -9.31
N GLN A 273 1.92 0.52 -10.60
CA GLN A 273 1.37 1.40 -11.67
C GLN A 273 -0.16 1.45 -11.65
N PHE A 274 -0.83 0.30 -11.47
CA PHE A 274 -2.28 0.26 -11.36
C PHE A 274 -2.78 0.93 -10.06
N MET A 275 -2.21 0.57 -8.92
CA MET A 275 -2.66 1.01 -7.60
C MET A 275 -2.42 2.52 -7.41
N LEU A 276 -1.21 3.01 -7.63
CA LEU A 276 -0.87 4.43 -7.39
C LEU A 276 -1.37 5.31 -8.53
N ALA A 277 -0.95 5.05 -9.77
CA ALA A 277 -1.25 5.95 -10.88
C ALA A 277 -2.72 5.87 -11.31
N LYS A 278 -3.26 4.65 -11.55
CA LYS A 278 -4.64 4.52 -12.05
C LYS A 278 -5.71 4.64 -10.97
N LYS A 279 -5.44 4.20 -9.74
CA LYS A 279 -6.44 4.14 -8.65
C LYS A 279 -6.23 5.13 -7.52
N GLY A 280 -5.05 5.74 -7.41
CA GLY A 280 -4.74 6.64 -6.31
C GLY A 280 -4.69 5.94 -4.95
N ILE A 281 -4.40 4.64 -4.93
CA ILE A 281 -4.25 3.82 -3.72
C ILE A 281 -2.77 3.80 -3.34
N TYR A 282 -2.49 4.04 -2.07
CA TYR A 282 -1.13 4.16 -1.55
C TYR A 282 -0.47 2.79 -1.33
N ASN A 283 0.86 2.73 -1.42
CA ASN A 283 1.65 1.54 -1.08
C ASN A 283 2.42 1.74 0.23
N LEU A 284 2.51 0.69 1.05
CA LEU A 284 3.24 0.65 2.30
C LEU A 284 4.26 -0.50 2.25
N GLU A 285 5.54 -0.18 2.40
CA GLU A 285 6.62 -1.18 2.32
C GLU A 285 7.27 -1.37 3.68
N LEU A 286 7.85 -2.56 3.91
CA LEU A 286 8.57 -2.95 5.12
C LEU A 286 7.76 -2.73 6.41
N ILE A 287 6.45 -2.98 6.37
CA ILE A 287 5.55 -2.91 7.54
C ILE A 287 5.79 -4.12 8.43
N ASP A 288 6.26 -3.90 9.65
CA ASP A 288 6.51 -4.96 10.62
C ASP A 288 5.21 -5.38 11.33
N SER A 289 4.56 -6.38 10.76
CA SER A 289 3.32 -6.96 11.30
C SER A 289 3.54 -8.24 12.12
N ARG A 290 4.80 -8.67 12.32
CA ARG A 290 5.12 -9.91 13.05
C ARG A 290 4.52 -9.97 14.45
N PRO A 291 4.54 -8.88 15.26
CA PRO A 291 3.93 -8.93 16.59
C PRO A 291 2.40 -9.08 16.52
N LEU A 292 1.73 -8.47 15.54
CA LEU A 292 0.28 -8.60 15.34
C LEU A 292 -0.09 -10.04 14.97
N VAL A 293 0.66 -10.65 14.06
CA VAL A 293 0.42 -12.05 13.65
C VAL A 293 0.65 -13.02 14.79
N LYS A 294 1.72 -12.83 15.58
CA LYS A 294 1.99 -13.64 16.78
C LYS A 294 0.83 -13.61 17.77
N ASP A 295 0.24 -12.44 17.99
CA ASP A 295 -0.86 -12.23 18.92
C ASP A 295 -2.25 -12.46 18.28
N LYS A 296 -2.28 -12.83 16.99
CA LYS A 296 -3.51 -13.03 16.18
C LYS A 296 -4.44 -11.82 16.16
N VAL A 297 -3.85 -10.63 16.08
CA VAL A 297 -4.55 -9.35 15.95
C VAL A 297 -4.73 -9.05 14.47
N TRP A 298 -5.90 -9.41 13.92
CA TRP A 298 -6.16 -9.35 12.48
C TRP A 298 -6.76 -8.02 12.01
N GLU A 299 -7.44 -7.31 12.90
CA GLU A 299 -7.93 -5.95 12.66
C GLU A 299 -7.61 -5.06 13.86
N PHE A 300 -7.24 -3.81 13.59
CA PHE A 300 -6.79 -2.86 14.60
C PHE A 300 -6.97 -1.42 14.10
N LEU A 301 -6.90 -0.45 15.01
CA LEU A 301 -6.79 0.95 14.64
C LEU A 301 -5.37 1.20 14.10
N PHE A 302 -5.26 1.50 12.82
CA PHE A 302 -4.03 1.93 12.17
C PHE A 302 -3.94 3.46 12.26
N VAL A 303 -2.84 3.96 12.84
CA VAL A 303 -2.54 5.39 12.95
C VAL A 303 -1.22 5.67 12.25
N LEU A 304 -1.23 6.56 11.28
CA LEU A 304 -0.04 7.06 10.61
C LEU A 304 -0.12 8.58 10.44
N GLY A 305 0.80 9.27 11.09
CA GLY A 305 1.19 10.64 10.74
C GLY A 305 2.61 10.60 10.18
N GLN A 306 2.82 11.28 9.06
CA GLN A 306 4.09 11.26 8.32
C GLN A 306 4.78 12.63 8.32
N PRO A 307 6.12 12.70 8.14
CA PRO A 307 6.81 13.95 7.93
C PRO A 307 6.25 14.68 6.70
N LEU A 308 6.03 15.99 6.83
CA LEU A 308 5.48 16.85 5.78
C LEU A 308 6.60 17.45 4.92
N TYR A 309 7.43 16.59 4.31
CA TYR A 309 8.47 17.02 3.37
C TYR A 309 7.81 17.49 2.07
N VAL A 310 7.69 18.82 1.94
CA VAL A 310 7.07 19.47 0.79
C VAL A 310 7.73 18.99 -0.50
N GLY A 311 6.93 18.43 -1.40
CA GLY A 311 7.38 17.96 -2.71
C GLY A 311 8.03 16.57 -2.70
N SER A 312 8.02 15.84 -1.58
CA SER A 312 8.38 14.42 -1.59
C SER A 312 7.21 13.56 -2.05
N THR A 313 7.47 12.52 -2.85
CA THR A 313 6.43 11.57 -3.30
C THR A 313 6.38 10.29 -2.47
N GLN A 314 7.37 10.08 -1.61
CA GLN A 314 7.44 8.97 -0.66
C GLN A 314 8.10 9.45 0.64
N VAL A 315 7.87 8.77 1.76
CA VAL A 315 8.52 9.14 3.03
C VAL A 315 8.64 7.95 3.97
N ASN A 316 9.69 7.97 4.80
CA ASN A 316 9.83 7.07 5.93
C ASN A 316 8.74 7.31 6.97
N ILE A 317 8.18 6.24 7.51
CA ILE A 317 7.04 6.28 8.41
C ILE A 317 7.19 5.28 9.54
N ASN A 318 6.47 5.53 10.63
CA ASN A 318 6.25 4.56 11.70
C ASN A 318 4.76 4.53 12.04
N PRO A 319 3.96 3.74 11.30
CA PRO A 319 2.58 3.51 11.68
C PRO A 319 2.48 2.82 13.04
N VAL A 320 1.40 3.09 13.75
CA VAL A 320 1.09 2.48 15.03
C VAL A 320 -0.18 1.65 14.89
N ALA A 321 -0.12 0.39 15.29
CA ALA A 321 -1.32 -0.41 15.55
C ALA A 321 -1.79 -0.18 16.99
N ILE A 322 -3.09 0.06 17.16
CA ILE A 322 -3.74 0.19 18.47
C ILE A 322 -4.92 -0.79 18.53
N TYR A 323 -4.99 -1.62 19.57
CA TYR A 323 -6.03 -2.66 19.73
C TYR A 323 -6.32 -2.99 21.20
#